data_AF-A0A6V8R7P1-F1
#
_entry.id   AF-A0A6V8R7P1-F1
#
_cell.length_a   1.000
_cell.length_b   1.000
_cell.length_c   1.000
_cell.angle_alpha   90.00
_cell.angle_beta   90.00
_cell.angle_gamma   90.00
#
_symmetry.space_group_name_H-M   'P 1'
#
loop_
_entity.id
_entity.type
_entity.pdbx_description
1 polymer ?
#
loop_
_entity_poly.entity_id
_entity_poly.type
_entity_poly.pdbx_seq_one_letter_code
_entity_poly.pdbx_strand_id
1 'polypeptide(L)'
;MLYDELKQPSPQIGINDLKVAILSLSSQLQTTLMPLDPQPILDANIFPVKYCNGEVALRSAKVDFAIPDRDYLSIGFKEKITMLDFDLEDIYRLKPFFEWTKLQGRYLSNCVMEGTSVSETGRPILVKNRDLKRKAYYILRIAATFSSPRYLADPSGFYQLLRTMNTKETNRISSTLTVSQNNEQFCVENVIGNEHIECTSSGLTIFVPRKRKPQTICFSSALPRKFAEWIMQDPKMQTSAAVESELVNALAVVFTCDRSVLNEICDRHGIIQVGVSNEDIEDDEEEQDDSDFEEEHGQIQEQLQEQEQEQEQEQEQERRQEQLLRLNNRTYGVLLERVVAAAQSATFPSQGSFDMSDLRNNLPGQLSDDTLESFDGLGIVTRFRSANQLERDKKVGAAGELFVFELLSTLELPLGVAERPQTWFTTILKAS
;
A
#
# COMPACT_ATOMS: atom_id res chain seq x y z
N MET A 1 34.75 23.23 1.66
CA MET A 1 34.22 21.86 1.39
C MET A 1 32.70 21.94 1.32
N LEU A 2 31.99 20.92 0.81
CA LEU A 2 30.52 20.90 0.73
C LEU A 2 29.84 21.24 2.08
N TYR A 3 30.43 20.78 3.18
CA TYR A 3 30.02 21.14 4.54
C TYR A 3 30.03 22.66 4.80
N ASP A 4 31.05 23.40 4.35
CA ASP A 4 31.14 24.85 4.56
C ASP A 4 30.15 25.63 3.71
N GLU A 5 29.83 25.12 2.52
CA GLU A 5 28.80 25.69 1.64
C GLU A 5 27.40 25.52 2.24
N LEU A 6 27.11 24.36 2.83
CA LEU A 6 25.83 24.09 3.48
C LEU A 6 25.63 24.84 4.81
N LYS A 7 26.71 25.31 5.47
CA LYS A 7 26.59 26.17 6.66
C LYS A 7 26.01 27.55 6.34
N GLN A 8 26.43 28.11 5.21
CA GLN A 8 26.06 29.44 4.77
C GLN A 8 25.73 29.38 3.28
N PRO A 9 24.59 28.76 2.93
CA PRO A 9 24.19 28.64 1.54
C PRO A 9 24.01 30.03 0.93
N SER A 10 24.40 30.16 -0.34
CA SER A 10 24.14 31.39 -1.11
C SER A 10 22.64 31.68 -1.14
N PRO A 11 22.20 32.95 -0.99
CA PRO A 11 20.78 33.30 -0.99
C PRO A 11 20.08 33.00 -2.34
N GLN A 12 20.81 32.69 -3.40
CA GLN A 12 20.27 32.31 -4.71
C GLN A 12 20.27 30.80 -4.98
N ILE A 13 20.76 29.98 -4.05
CA ILE A 13 20.87 28.54 -4.28
C ILE A 13 19.47 27.92 -4.42
N GLY A 14 19.27 27.10 -5.45
CA GLY A 14 17.99 26.44 -5.68
C GLY A 14 17.73 25.33 -4.66
N ILE A 15 16.46 25.00 -4.45
CA ILE A 15 16.06 23.86 -3.61
C ILE A 15 16.70 22.56 -4.11
N ASN A 16 16.70 22.32 -5.42
CA ASN A 16 17.28 21.11 -6.01
C ASN A 16 18.79 21.05 -5.83
N ASP A 17 19.50 22.17 -5.94
CA ASP A 17 20.95 22.23 -5.73
C ASP A 17 21.30 21.87 -4.28
N LEU A 18 20.51 22.36 -3.31
CA LEU A 18 20.66 21.99 -1.91
C LEU A 18 20.37 20.51 -1.65
N LYS A 19 19.33 19.93 -2.28
CA LYS A 19 19.06 18.49 -2.18
C LYS A 19 20.27 17.67 -2.63
N VAL A 20 20.84 18.00 -3.78
CA VAL A 20 22.05 17.35 -4.32
C VAL A 20 23.24 17.53 -3.38
N ALA A 21 23.43 18.72 -2.81
CA ALA A 21 24.50 19.00 -1.86
C ALA A 21 24.36 18.20 -0.56
N ILE A 22 23.15 18.09 0.00
CA ILE A 22 22.87 17.28 1.20
C ILE A 22 23.12 15.80 0.93
N LEU A 23 22.66 15.27 -0.22
CA LEU A 23 22.92 13.89 -0.64
C LEU A 23 24.43 13.62 -0.79
N SER A 24 25.17 14.57 -1.37
CA SER A 24 26.62 14.47 -1.54
C SER A 24 27.33 14.48 -0.19
N LEU A 25 26.91 15.33 0.75
CA LEU A 25 27.43 15.33 2.12
C LEU A 25 27.14 14.00 2.83
N SER A 26 25.94 13.43 2.67
CA SER A 26 25.60 12.11 3.24
C SER A 26 26.58 11.01 2.79
N SER A 27 26.91 10.99 1.49
CA SER A 27 27.90 10.04 0.96
C SER A 27 29.31 10.30 1.51
N GLN A 28 29.70 11.56 1.69
CA GLN A 28 31.00 11.91 2.27
C GLN A 28 31.14 11.51 3.74
N LEU A 29 30.08 11.62 4.53
CA LEU A 29 30.08 11.24 5.95
C LEU A 29 30.45 9.77 6.16
N GLN A 30 30.18 8.89 5.18
CA GLN A 30 30.56 7.47 5.25
C GLN A 30 32.07 7.23 5.12
N THR A 31 32.82 8.17 4.53
CA THR A 31 34.25 8.03 4.22
C THR A 31 35.13 9.02 4.99
N THR A 32 34.53 9.98 5.69
CA THR A 32 35.24 11.05 6.36
C THR A 32 35.85 10.57 7.68
N LEU A 33 37.17 10.72 7.82
CA LEU A 33 37.93 10.31 9.01
C LEU A 33 37.92 11.36 10.14
N MET A 34 37.49 12.59 9.87
CA MET A 34 37.42 13.67 10.87
C MET A 34 35.98 13.93 11.31
N PRO A 35 35.70 13.99 12.63
CA PRO A 35 34.36 14.27 13.13
C PRO A 35 33.96 15.71 12.79
N LEU A 36 32.91 15.86 11.99
CA LEU A 36 32.25 17.14 11.69
C LEU A 36 31.14 17.41 12.71
N ASP A 37 30.97 18.67 13.10
CA ASP A 37 29.88 19.11 13.96
C ASP A 37 28.57 19.30 13.16
N PRO A 38 27.46 18.63 13.50
CA PRO A 38 26.18 18.81 12.81
C PRO A 38 25.48 20.13 13.14
N GLN A 39 25.81 20.82 14.23
CA GLN A 39 25.03 22.01 14.68
C GLN A 39 24.91 23.13 13.63
N PRO A 40 25.98 23.54 12.94
CA PRO A 40 25.88 24.58 11.92
C PRO A 40 24.92 24.23 10.76
N ILE A 41 24.79 22.95 10.44
CA ILE A 41 23.88 22.45 9.40
C ILE A 41 22.44 22.43 9.90
N LEU A 42 22.23 22.04 11.16
CA LEU A 42 20.92 22.04 11.81
C LEU A 42 20.33 23.45 11.94
N ASP A 43 21.19 24.46 12.19
CA ASP A 43 20.79 25.86 12.29
C ASP A 43 20.52 26.53 10.93
N ALA A 44 21.12 26.01 9.85
CA ALA A 44 20.99 26.59 8.52
C ALA A 44 19.62 26.28 7.88
N ASN A 45 19.10 27.23 7.10
CA ASN A 45 17.86 27.04 6.33
C ASN A 45 18.13 26.25 5.05
N ILE A 46 18.44 24.96 5.17
CA ILE A 46 18.78 24.08 4.04
C ILE A 46 17.82 22.92 3.85
N PHE A 47 16.97 22.62 4.84
CA PHE A 47 16.07 21.48 4.76
C PHE A 47 14.87 21.84 3.89
N PRO A 48 14.63 21.13 2.77
CA PRO A 48 13.46 21.37 1.94
C PRO A 48 12.24 20.78 2.64
N VAL A 49 11.38 21.64 3.14
CA VAL A 49 10.21 21.26 3.91
C VAL A 49 8.95 21.52 3.09
N LYS A 50 8.16 20.47 2.87
CA LYS A 50 6.88 20.48 2.18
C LYS A 50 5.74 20.58 3.18
N TYR A 51 4.93 21.62 3.02
CA TYR A 51 3.74 21.87 3.84
C TYR A 51 2.50 21.17 3.26
N CYS A 52 1.45 21.08 4.07
CA CYS A 52 0.17 20.46 3.70
C CYS A 52 -0.53 21.14 2.51
N ASN A 53 -0.25 22.43 2.26
CA ASN A 53 -0.72 23.16 1.07
C ASN A 53 0.08 22.82 -0.20
N GLY A 54 1.09 21.97 -0.12
CA GLY A 54 1.98 21.58 -1.23
C GLY A 54 3.16 22.52 -1.47
N GLU A 55 3.26 23.64 -0.74
CA GLU A 55 4.38 24.57 -0.82
C GLU A 55 5.64 23.93 -0.24
N VAL A 56 6.78 24.14 -0.91
CA VAL A 56 8.09 23.70 -0.43
C VAL A 56 8.93 24.93 -0.10
N ALA A 57 9.46 24.98 1.11
CA ALA A 57 10.35 26.05 1.54
C ALA A 57 11.55 25.52 2.31
N LEU A 58 12.67 26.23 2.21
CA LEU A 58 13.88 25.92 2.96
C LEU A 58 13.74 26.37 4.41
N ARG A 59 13.98 25.46 5.34
CA ARG A 59 13.89 25.69 6.79
C ARG A 59 15.09 25.08 7.50
N SER A 60 15.28 25.49 8.74
CA SER A 60 16.23 24.86 9.66
C SER A 60 15.58 23.67 10.37
N ALA A 61 16.39 22.86 11.05
CA ALA A 61 15.91 21.74 11.85
C ALA A 61 15.06 22.18 13.07
N LYS A 62 14.98 23.49 13.37
CA LYS A 62 14.13 24.02 14.45
C LYS A 62 12.64 23.91 14.14
N VAL A 63 12.27 23.86 12.86
CA VAL A 63 10.89 23.60 12.44
C VAL A 63 10.57 22.14 12.65
N ASP A 64 9.35 21.86 13.10
CA ASP A 64 8.85 20.49 13.22
C ASP A 64 8.41 19.97 11.84
N PHE A 65 9.04 18.88 11.41
CA PHE A 65 8.74 18.19 10.15
C PHE A 65 9.02 16.70 10.31
N ALA A 66 8.24 15.86 9.63
CA ALA A 66 8.47 14.42 9.57
C ALA A 66 9.38 14.03 8.40
N ILE A 67 10.08 12.90 8.52
CA ILE A 67 10.92 12.33 7.46
C ILE A 67 10.16 11.14 6.82
N PRO A 68 9.81 11.20 5.53
CA PRO A 68 8.95 10.21 4.88
C PRO A 68 9.70 8.92 4.50
N ASP A 69 10.00 8.05 5.47
CA ASP A 69 10.76 6.81 5.27
C ASP A 69 9.90 5.58 4.89
N ARG A 70 8.59 5.78 4.76
CA ARG A 70 7.60 4.76 4.38
C ARG A 70 6.54 5.37 3.49
N ASP A 71 6.39 4.88 2.27
CA ASP A 71 5.41 5.42 1.31
C ASP A 71 3.97 5.33 1.82
N TYR A 72 3.58 4.19 2.39
CA TYR A 72 2.21 4.02 2.88
C TYR A 72 1.84 5.01 4.01
N LEU A 73 2.80 5.36 4.88
CA LEU A 73 2.60 6.39 5.91
C LEU A 73 2.58 7.78 5.27
N SER A 74 3.53 8.04 4.36
CA SER A 74 3.67 9.33 3.69
C SER A 74 2.41 9.70 2.90
N ILE A 75 1.84 8.75 2.15
CA ILE A 75 0.60 8.93 1.40
C ILE A 75 -0.56 9.29 2.35
N GLY A 76 -0.70 8.59 3.47
CA GLY A 76 -1.79 8.81 4.42
C GLY A 76 -1.76 10.20 5.08
N PHE A 77 -0.57 10.74 5.31
CA PHE A 77 -0.37 12.01 6.02
C PHE A 77 -0.01 13.21 5.14
N LYS A 78 0.16 13.01 3.82
CA LYS A 78 0.65 14.02 2.86
C LYS A 78 -0.05 15.39 2.94
N GLU A 79 -1.36 15.39 3.19
CA GLU A 79 -2.18 16.61 3.23
C GLU A 79 -2.47 17.09 4.66
N LYS A 80 -1.90 16.42 5.67
CA LYS A 80 -2.19 16.66 7.09
C LYS A 80 -1.00 17.23 7.84
N ILE A 81 0.21 16.81 7.49
CA ILE A 81 1.42 17.23 8.20
C ILE A 81 2.48 17.77 7.26
N THR A 82 3.44 18.44 7.86
CA THR A 82 4.65 18.95 7.22
C THR A 82 5.70 17.84 7.12
N MET A 83 6.30 17.64 5.96
CA MET A 83 7.29 16.58 5.70
C MET A 83 8.53 17.12 5.00
N LEU A 84 9.66 16.43 5.14
CA LEU A 84 10.84 16.68 4.34
C LEU A 84 10.59 16.28 2.87
N ASP A 85 10.93 17.15 1.93
CA ASP A 85 10.64 16.97 0.50
C ASP A 85 11.73 16.12 -0.19
N PHE A 86 11.80 14.83 0.14
CA PHE A 86 12.59 13.83 -0.58
C PHE A 86 11.71 12.62 -0.89
N ASP A 87 12.05 11.90 -1.96
CA ASP A 87 11.45 10.60 -2.22
C ASP A 87 12.06 9.51 -1.34
N LEU A 88 11.47 8.32 -1.37
CA LEU A 88 11.92 7.20 -0.53
C LEU A 88 13.37 6.81 -0.81
N GLU A 89 13.81 6.83 -2.08
CA GLU A 89 15.17 6.46 -2.47
C GLU A 89 16.20 7.43 -1.88
N ASP A 90 15.95 8.73 -2.00
CA ASP A 90 16.79 9.75 -1.40
C ASP A 90 16.80 9.66 0.13
N ILE A 91 15.66 9.39 0.78
CA ILE A 91 15.61 9.16 2.23
C ILE A 91 16.51 7.98 2.64
N TYR A 92 16.55 6.90 1.86
CA TYR A 92 17.46 5.79 2.10
C TYR A 92 18.93 6.21 1.98
N ARG A 93 19.28 7.01 0.98
CA ARG A 93 20.65 7.53 0.77
C ARG A 93 21.07 8.56 1.82
N LEU A 94 20.11 9.22 2.45
CA LEU A 94 20.31 10.18 3.52
C LEU A 94 20.42 9.57 4.93
N LYS A 95 20.29 8.23 5.07
CA LYS A 95 20.46 7.56 6.36
C LYS A 95 21.70 8.03 7.13
N PRO A 96 22.95 7.97 6.56
CA PRO A 96 24.15 8.43 7.26
C PRO A 96 24.05 9.88 7.76
N PHE A 97 23.48 10.75 6.95
CA PHE A 97 23.25 12.15 7.31
C PHE A 97 22.25 12.30 8.47
N PHE A 98 21.16 11.53 8.48
CA PHE A 98 20.18 11.56 9.57
C PHE A 98 20.73 10.99 10.88
N GLU A 99 21.60 9.97 10.83
CA GLU A 99 22.27 9.46 12.03
C GLU A 99 23.26 10.50 12.57
N TRP A 100 24.08 11.09 11.69
CA TRP A 100 25.04 12.12 12.05
C TRP A 100 24.37 13.36 12.66
N THR A 101 23.24 13.80 12.10
CA THR A 101 22.46 14.94 12.60
C THR A 101 21.54 14.60 13.77
N LYS A 102 21.39 13.31 14.13
CA LYS A 102 20.45 12.80 15.15
C LYS A 102 18.97 13.14 14.86
N LEU A 103 18.60 13.23 13.58
CA LEU A 103 17.22 13.50 13.16
C LEU A 103 16.38 12.23 12.96
N GLN A 104 16.94 11.04 13.19
CA GLN A 104 16.26 9.74 13.04
C GLN A 104 14.95 9.64 13.84
N GLY A 105 14.83 10.36 14.96
CA GLY A 105 13.59 10.42 15.73
C GLY A 105 12.40 11.01 14.96
N ARG A 106 12.64 11.68 13.84
CA ARG A 106 11.62 12.30 12.97
C ARG A 106 11.12 11.39 11.84
N TYR A 107 11.64 10.17 11.70
CA TYR A 107 11.11 9.21 10.73
C TYR A 107 9.62 8.95 10.98
N LEU A 108 8.80 8.89 9.93
CA LEU A 108 7.39 8.52 10.07
C LEU A 108 7.25 7.16 10.75
N SER A 109 8.14 6.22 10.48
CA SER A 109 8.17 4.92 11.18
C SER A 109 8.40 5.01 12.69
N ASN A 110 8.95 6.13 13.19
CA ASN A 110 9.19 6.38 14.61
C ASN A 110 8.14 7.31 15.23
N CYS A 111 7.61 8.27 14.47
CA CYS A 111 6.64 9.26 14.98
C CYS A 111 5.19 8.80 14.88
N VAL A 112 4.88 7.89 13.95
CA VAL A 112 3.51 7.41 13.76
C VAL A 112 3.22 6.32 14.78
N MET A 113 2.25 6.59 15.65
CA MET A 113 1.65 5.64 16.55
C MET A 113 0.47 4.97 15.85
N GLU A 114 0.41 3.64 15.88
CA GLU A 114 -0.70 2.88 15.34
C GLU A 114 -1.58 2.32 16.47
N GLY A 115 -2.78 2.88 16.62
CA GLY A 115 -3.84 2.32 17.46
C GLY A 115 -4.75 1.42 16.63
N THR A 116 -4.98 0.18 17.06
CA THR A 116 -5.96 -0.70 16.42
C THR A 116 -7.21 -0.83 17.28
N SER A 117 -8.34 -1.14 16.66
CA SER A 117 -9.62 -1.39 17.33
C SER A 117 -10.44 -2.41 16.56
N VAL A 118 -11.34 -3.07 17.27
CA VAL A 118 -12.26 -4.06 16.70
C VAL A 118 -13.67 -3.73 17.14
N SER A 119 -14.59 -3.62 16.18
CA SER A 119 -16.02 -3.36 16.46
C SER A 119 -16.83 -4.63 16.68
N GLU A 120 -16.29 -5.79 16.29
CA GLU A 120 -16.94 -7.10 16.39
C GLU A 120 -16.26 -7.94 17.47
N THR A 121 -17.02 -8.81 18.14
CA THR A 121 -16.48 -9.68 19.19
C THR A 121 -15.57 -10.80 18.66
N GLY A 122 -15.58 -11.03 17.34
CA GLY A 122 -14.85 -12.10 16.65
C GLY A 122 -15.35 -13.51 16.99
N ARG A 123 -14.79 -14.52 16.31
CA ARG A 123 -14.95 -15.94 16.66
C ARG A 123 -13.62 -16.52 17.15
N PRO A 124 -13.59 -17.61 17.93
CA PRO A 124 -12.34 -18.29 18.26
C PRO A 124 -11.53 -18.67 17.02
N ILE A 125 -10.19 -18.61 17.12
CA ILE A 125 -9.27 -19.08 16.08
C ILE A 125 -9.55 -20.55 15.77
N LEU A 126 -9.66 -20.90 14.48
CA LEU A 126 -9.98 -22.27 14.08
C LEU A 126 -8.74 -23.17 14.06
N VAL A 127 -7.60 -22.62 13.64
CA VAL A 127 -6.35 -23.36 13.52
C VAL A 127 -5.73 -23.52 14.91
N LYS A 128 -5.73 -24.75 15.43
CA LYS A 128 -5.18 -25.10 16.75
C LYS A 128 -3.77 -24.58 16.99
N ASN A 129 -2.87 -24.72 16.03
CA ASN A 129 -1.48 -24.23 16.15
C ASN A 129 -1.38 -22.68 16.26
N ARG A 130 -2.41 -21.96 15.82
CA ARG A 130 -2.52 -20.49 15.95
C ARG A 130 -3.20 -20.05 17.24
N ASP A 131 -3.67 -20.98 18.07
CA ASP A 131 -4.22 -20.71 19.40
C ASP A 131 -3.08 -20.51 20.39
N LEU A 132 -2.67 -19.25 20.58
CA LEU A 132 -1.43 -18.91 21.28
C LEU A 132 -1.42 -19.34 22.75
N LYS A 133 -2.59 -19.57 23.38
CA LYS A 133 -2.64 -20.02 24.78
C LYS A 133 -2.03 -21.41 24.96
N ARG A 134 -2.00 -22.20 23.89
CA ARG A 134 -1.32 -23.51 23.84
C ARG A 134 0.20 -23.39 23.79
N LYS A 135 0.73 -22.17 23.66
CA LYS A 135 2.15 -21.86 23.61
C LYS A 135 2.57 -20.92 24.75
N ALA A 136 1.71 -20.75 25.74
CA ALA A 136 1.87 -19.79 26.83
C ALA A 136 3.18 -20.01 27.60
N TYR A 137 3.59 -21.26 27.83
CA TYR A 137 4.83 -21.56 28.54
C TYR A 137 6.07 -21.07 27.77
N TYR A 138 6.08 -21.26 26.46
CA TYR A 138 7.18 -20.79 25.60
C TYR A 138 7.22 -19.27 25.50
N ILE A 139 6.05 -18.62 25.42
CA ILE A 139 5.93 -17.16 25.48
C ILE A 139 6.46 -16.62 26.81
N LEU A 140 6.15 -17.29 27.93
CA LEU A 140 6.67 -16.94 29.25
C LEU A 140 8.20 -17.05 29.32
N ARG A 141 8.77 -18.13 28.77
CA ARG A 141 10.23 -18.32 28.70
C ARG A 141 10.92 -17.21 27.89
N ILE A 142 10.32 -16.81 26.77
CA ILE A 142 10.79 -15.65 25.99
C ILE A 142 10.75 -14.39 26.84
N ALA A 143 9.63 -14.09 27.49
CA ALA A 143 9.50 -12.91 28.35
C ALA A 143 10.54 -12.89 29.48
N ALA A 144 10.85 -14.04 30.07
CA ALA A 144 11.90 -14.17 31.07
C ALA A 144 13.30 -13.90 30.51
N THR A 145 13.60 -14.44 29.32
CA THR A 145 14.90 -14.28 28.63
C THR A 145 15.22 -12.81 28.40
N PHE A 146 14.23 -12.02 27.97
CA PHE A 146 14.37 -10.60 27.66
C PHE A 146 14.02 -9.68 28.84
N SER A 147 13.95 -10.20 30.07
CA SER A 147 13.69 -9.42 31.29
C SER A 147 12.42 -8.55 31.21
N SER A 148 11.34 -9.10 30.64
CA SER A 148 10.04 -8.42 30.54
C SER A 148 9.58 -7.88 31.91
N PRO A 149 9.17 -6.60 32.00
CA PRO A 149 8.59 -6.05 33.23
C PRO A 149 7.38 -6.84 33.75
N ARG A 150 6.56 -7.40 32.85
CA ARG A 150 5.42 -8.26 33.22
C ARG A 150 5.86 -9.55 33.87
N TYR A 151 6.91 -10.19 33.32
CA TYR A 151 7.50 -11.39 33.93
C TYR A 151 8.11 -11.07 35.30
N LEU A 152 8.93 -10.01 35.40
CA LEU A 152 9.59 -9.64 36.65
C LEU A 152 8.62 -9.26 37.77
N ALA A 153 7.46 -8.70 37.41
CA ALA A 153 6.44 -8.29 38.37
C ALA A 153 5.72 -9.48 39.02
N ASP A 154 5.31 -10.48 38.23
CA ASP A 154 4.61 -11.68 38.70
C ASP A 154 4.70 -12.81 37.65
N PRO A 155 5.72 -13.68 37.71
CA PRO A 155 5.91 -14.76 36.73
C PRO A 155 4.70 -15.71 36.63
N SER A 156 4.15 -16.10 37.78
CA SER A 156 3.04 -17.07 37.85
C SER A 156 1.73 -16.45 37.39
N GLY A 157 1.41 -15.23 37.83
CA GLY A 157 0.22 -14.51 37.38
C GLY A 157 0.29 -14.18 35.89
N PHE A 158 1.47 -13.80 35.38
CA PHE A 158 1.65 -13.58 33.95
C PHE A 158 1.49 -14.87 33.14
N TYR A 159 1.99 -15.99 33.63
CA TYR A 159 1.76 -17.29 32.98
C TYR A 159 0.27 -17.64 32.90
N GLN A 160 -0.47 -17.46 34.00
CA GLN A 160 -1.91 -17.73 34.00
C GLN A 160 -2.69 -16.78 33.06
N LEU A 161 -2.27 -15.53 32.95
CA LEU A 161 -2.82 -14.59 31.97
C LEU A 161 -2.60 -15.09 30.53
N LEU A 162 -1.41 -15.59 30.21
CA LEU A 162 -1.09 -16.14 28.89
C LEU A 162 -1.87 -17.43 28.60
N ARG A 163 -2.03 -18.32 29.59
CA ARG A 163 -2.80 -19.58 29.42
C ARG A 163 -4.30 -19.36 29.23
N THR A 164 -4.84 -18.27 29.76
CA THR A 164 -6.27 -17.94 29.69
C THR A 164 -6.59 -16.95 28.57
N MET A 165 -5.59 -16.54 27.78
CA MET A 165 -5.81 -15.60 26.69
C MET A 165 -6.66 -16.21 25.57
N ASN A 166 -7.37 -15.34 24.86
CA ASN A 166 -8.22 -15.74 23.73
C ASN A 166 -7.63 -15.23 22.41
N THR A 167 -7.38 -16.13 21.47
CA THR A 167 -7.08 -15.73 20.08
C THR A 167 -8.37 -15.82 19.25
N LYS A 168 -8.77 -14.71 18.63
CA LYS A 168 -10.03 -14.58 17.90
C LYS A 168 -9.81 -14.08 16.47
N GLU A 169 -10.52 -14.66 15.53
CA GLU A 169 -10.58 -14.21 14.14
C GLU A 169 -11.69 -13.17 13.95
N THR A 170 -11.40 -12.10 13.22
CA THR A 170 -12.37 -11.07 12.84
C THR A 170 -12.30 -10.74 11.34
N ASN A 171 -13.42 -10.29 10.77
CA ASN A 171 -13.50 -9.88 9.37
C ASN A 171 -12.81 -8.54 9.12
N ARG A 172 -12.80 -7.65 10.12
CA ARG A 172 -12.22 -6.31 10.02
C ARG A 172 -11.58 -5.89 11.34
N ILE A 173 -10.31 -5.50 11.26
CA ILE A 173 -9.60 -4.77 12.31
C ILE A 173 -9.41 -3.37 11.74
N SER A 174 -9.84 -2.36 12.50
CA SER A 174 -9.62 -0.97 12.14
C SER A 174 -8.31 -0.51 12.75
N SER A 175 -7.53 0.23 11.98
CA SER A 175 -6.31 0.88 12.42
C SER A 175 -6.47 2.39 12.26
N THR A 176 -6.02 3.11 13.28
CA THR A 176 -5.92 4.56 13.33
C THR A 176 -4.44 4.89 13.49
N LEU A 177 -3.88 5.53 12.47
CA LEU A 177 -2.53 6.05 12.51
C LEU A 177 -2.59 7.47 13.08
N THR A 178 -1.72 7.75 14.04
CA THR A 178 -1.66 9.01 14.75
C THR A 178 -0.24 9.54 14.71
N VAL A 179 -0.08 10.82 14.39
CA VAL A 179 1.19 11.53 14.51
C VAL A 179 0.96 12.83 15.25
N SER A 180 1.91 13.23 16.10
CA SER A 180 1.90 14.55 16.70
C SER A 180 2.94 15.43 16.02
N GLN A 181 2.53 16.63 15.62
CA GLN A 181 3.41 17.64 15.04
C GLN A 181 2.95 19.03 15.49
N ASN A 182 3.88 19.90 15.89
CA ASN A 182 3.60 21.23 16.43
C ASN A 182 2.64 21.21 17.64
N ASN A 183 2.71 20.16 18.48
CA ASN A 183 1.78 19.89 19.59
C ASN A 183 0.30 19.68 19.16
N GLU A 184 0.04 19.51 17.88
CA GLU A 184 -1.26 19.08 17.34
C GLU A 184 -1.20 17.59 17.00
N GLN A 185 -2.34 16.90 17.05
CA GLN A 185 -2.46 15.48 16.78
C GLN A 185 -3.24 15.28 15.49
N PHE A 186 -2.64 14.59 14.53
CA PHE A 186 -3.25 14.27 13.25
C PHE A 186 -3.53 12.77 13.18
N CYS A 187 -4.73 12.43 12.71
CA CYS A 187 -5.19 11.04 12.64
C CYS A 187 -5.57 10.66 11.21
N VAL A 188 -5.20 9.45 10.80
CA VAL A 188 -5.70 8.77 9.60
C VAL A 188 -6.48 7.54 10.07
N GLU A 189 -7.79 7.60 9.90
CA GLU A 189 -8.71 6.55 10.31
C GLU A 189 -8.96 5.54 9.17
N ASN A 190 -9.57 4.41 9.52
CA ASN A 190 -10.04 3.38 8.59
C ASN A 190 -8.93 2.68 7.79
N VAL A 191 -7.70 2.68 8.32
CA VAL A 191 -6.63 1.81 7.80
C VAL A 191 -6.98 0.37 8.17
N ILE A 192 -6.66 -0.59 7.30
CA ILE A 192 -6.83 -2.01 7.62
C ILE A 192 -5.77 -2.38 8.66
N GLY A 193 -6.18 -2.74 9.87
CA GLY A 193 -5.29 -3.26 10.90
C GLY A 193 -4.97 -4.73 10.66
N ASN A 194 -3.78 -5.14 11.10
CA ASN A 194 -3.33 -6.54 10.99
C ASN A 194 -3.58 -7.33 12.28
N GLU A 195 -3.69 -6.67 13.43
CA GLU A 195 -3.91 -7.28 14.74
C GLU A 195 -4.49 -6.27 15.73
N HIS A 196 -5.12 -6.77 16.78
CA HIS A 196 -5.45 -5.96 17.94
C HIS A 196 -5.22 -6.76 19.22
N ILE A 197 -4.52 -6.16 20.18
CA ILE A 197 -4.28 -6.74 21.50
C ILE A 197 -5.09 -5.94 22.49
N GLU A 198 -6.03 -6.61 23.16
CA GLU A 198 -6.88 -6.02 24.18
C GLU A 198 -6.61 -6.73 25.51
N CYS A 199 -6.24 -5.98 26.53
CA CYS A 199 -6.08 -6.50 27.89
C CYS A 199 -7.04 -5.75 28.81
N THR A 200 -8.12 -6.42 29.23
CA THR A 200 -9.12 -5.86 30.15
C THR A 200 -9.18 -6.67 31.44
N SER A 201 -10.12 -6.33 32.33
CA SER A 201 -10.42 -7.15 33.52
C SER A 201 -10.89 -8.56 33.18
N SER A 202 -11.38 -8.81 31.95
CA SER A 202 -11.80 -10.15 31.50
C SER A 202 -10.64 -11.02 31.00
N GLY A 203 -9.42 -10.46 30.93
CA GLY A 203 -8.22 -11.14 30.47
C GLY A 203 -7.66 -10.54 29.18
N LEU A 204 -6.75 -11.30 28.56
CA LEU A 204 -6.06 -10.94 27.33
C LEU A 204 -6.79 -11.53 26.11
N THR A 205 -7.11 -10.68 25.13
CA THR A 205 -7.68 -11.11 23.85
C THR A 205 -6.84 -10.57 22.70
N ILE A 206 -6.49 -11.46 21.76
CA ILE A 206 -5.75 -11.14 20.55
C ILE A 206 -6.70 -11.35 19.36
N PHE A 207 -6.96 -10.28 18.62
CA PHE A 207 -7.75 -10.33 17.40
C PHE A 207 -6.85 -10.37 16.18
N VAL A 208 -7.14 -11.29 15.27
CA VAL A 208 -6.38 -11.53 14.03
C VAL A 208 -7.31 -11.57 12.82
N PRO A 209 -6.80 -11.37 11.60
CA PRO A 209 -7.63 -11.41 10.39
C PRO A 209 -8.17 -12.83 10.15
N ARG A 210 -9.39 -12.92 9.61
CA ARG A 210 -10.02 -14.21 9.27
C ARG A 210 -9.47 -14.84 8.00
N LYS A 211 -9.04 -14.04 7.02
CA LYS A 211 -8.56 -14.55 5.73
C LYS A 211 -7.17 -15.17 5.88
N ARG A 212 -6.94 -16.35 5.29
CA ARG A 212 -5.70 -17.14 5.44
C ARG A 212 -4.43 -16.33 5.17
N LYS A 213 -4.34 -15.63 4.03
CA LYS A 213 -3.14 -14.86 3.65
C LYS A 213 -2.83 -13.71 4.62
N PRO A 214 -3.76 -12.78 4.91
CA PRO A 214 -3.56 -11.77 5.95
C PRO A 214 -3.27 -12.36 7.34
N GLN A 215 -3.91 -13.48 7.69
CA GLN A 215 -3.64 -14.16 8.95
C GLN A 215 -2.21 -14.71 9.02
N THR A 216 -1.70 -15.35 7.96
CA THR A 216 -0.30 -15.81 7.91
C THR A 216 0.68 -14.63 8.08
N ILE A 217 0.45 -13.52 7.38
CA ILE A 217 1.27 -12.31 7.53
C ILE A 217 1.22 -11.81 8.97
N CYS A 218 0.03 -11.71 9.56
CA CYS A 218 -0.19 -11.30 10.95
C CYS A 218 0.67 -12.10 11.93
N PHE A 219 0.60 -13.44 11.90
CA PHE A 219 1.37 -14.29 12.82
C PHE A 219 2.89 -14.27 12.56
N SER A 220 3.33 -14.04 11.31
CA SER A 220 4.76 -14.02 10.95
C SER A 220 5.45 -12.66 11.14
N SER A 221 4.70 -11.55 11.26
CA SER A 221 5.31 -10.21 11.25
C SER A 221 4.66 -9.21 12.18
N ALA A 222 3.39 -8.85 11.96
CA ALA A 222 2.76 -7.72 12.63
C ALA A 222 2.42 -8.03 14.11
N LEU A 223 1.87 -9.22 14.38
CA LEU A 223 1.54 -9.66 15.73
C LEU A 223 2.76 -9.87 16.63
N PRO A 224 3.85 -10.55 16.20
CA PRO A 224 5.07 -10.67 17.01
C PRO A 224 5.61 -9.32 17.51
N ARG A 225 5.60 -8.30 16.66
CA ARG A 225 6.07 -6.95 17.01
C ARG A 225 5.19 -6.30 18.07
N LYS A 226 3.88 -6.22 17.84
CA LYS A 226 2.95 -5.61 18.80
C LYS A 226 2.87 -6.40 20.11
N PHE A 227 2.99 -7.71 20.04
CA PHE A 227 3.00 -8.56 21.22
C PHE A 227 4.29 -8.35 22.04
N ALA A 228 5.45 -8.17 21.38
CA ALA A 228 6.70 -7.82 22.05
C ALA A 228 6.58 -6.46 22.78
N GLU A 229 6.05 -5.44 22.10
CA GLU A 229 5.77 -4.12 22.71
C GLU A 229 4.86 -4.26 23.93
N TRP A 230 3.80 -5.06 23.82
CA TRP A 230 2.89 -5.31 24.94
C TRP A 230 3.54 -6.07 26.10
N ILE A 231 4.38 -7.07 25.83
CA ILE A 231 5.16 -7.81 26.86
C ILE A 231 6.13 -6.88 27.59
N MET A 232 6.75 -5.94 26.87
CA MET A 232 7.77 -5.02 27.40
C MET A 232 7.19 -3.76 28.05
N GLN A 233 5.87 -3.58 27.97
CA GLN A 233 5.16 -2.51 28.67
C GLN A 233 5.04 -2.83 30.16
N ASP A 234 5.51 -1.93 31.02
CA ASP A 234 5.33 -2.05 32.46
C ASP A 234 3.82 -1.97 32.81
N PRO A 235 3.26 -2.94 33.55
CA PRO A 235 1.84 -2.96 33.89
C PRO A 235 1.44 -1.87 34.92
N LYS A 236 2.40 -1.29 35.64
CA LYS A 236 2.20 -0.26 36.68
C LYS A 236 2.65 1.13 36.23
N MET A 237 3.70 1.20 35.41
CA MET A 237 4.21 2.43 34.82
C MET A 237 3.91 2.45 33.31
N GLN A 238 3.44 3.56 32.73
CA GLN A 238 3.26 3.67 31.27
C GLN A 238 4.59 3.80 30.51
N THR A 239 5.67 3.23 31.04
CA THR A 239 6.99 3.20 30.43
C THR A 239 7.17 1.87 29.71
N SER A 240 7.55 1.93 28.43
CA SER A 240 7.90 0.75 27.65
C SER A 240 9.42 0.58 27.67
N ALA A 241 9.89 -0.63 27.96
CA ALA A 241 11.29 -0.98 27.73
C ALA A 241 11.55 -1.09 26.21
N ALA A 242 12.80 -0.91 25.79
CA ALA A 242 13.18 -1.07 24.39
C ALA A 242 12.89 -2.51 23.93
N VAL A 243 12.27 -2.66 22.76
CA VAL A 243 11.96 -3.95 22.17
C VAL A 243 13.13 -4.40 21.30
N GLU A 244 13.82 -5.45 21.73
CA GLU A 244 14.91 -6.07 20.96
C GLU A 244 14.39 -6.81 19.73
N SER A 245 15.19 -6.86 18.65
CA SER A 245 14.78 -7.54 17.41
C SER A 245 14.75 -9.06 17.60
N GLU A 246 15.63 -9.58 18.44
CA GLU A 246 15.75 -10.97 18.85
C GLU A 246 14.48 -11.46 19.58
N LEU A 247 13.88 -10.60 20.41
CA LEU A 247 12.59 -10.86 21.07
C LEU A 247 11.48 -11.03 20.04
N VAL A 248 11.37 -10.10 19.08
CA VAL A 248 10.36 -10.15 18.01
C VAL A 248 10.54 -11.41 17.16
N ASN A 249 11.78 -11.76 16.81
CA ASN A 249 12.10 -12.95 16.05
C ASN A 249 11.73 -14.24 16.81
N ALA A 250 12.05 -14.34 18.10
CA ALA A 250 11.70 -15.49 18.92
C ALA A 250 10.17 -15.68 19.00
N LEU A 251 9.40 -14.59 19.17
CA LEU A 251 7.95 -14.63 19.14
C LEU A 251 7.41 -15.05 17.77
N ALA A 252 7.97 -14.54 16.67
CA ALA A 252 7.56 -14.90 15.32
C ALA A 252 7.72 -16.41 15.03
N VAL A 253 8.82 -17.01 15.52
CA VAL A 253 9.02 -18.45 15.39
C VAL A 253 8.04 -19.23 16.26
N VAL A 254 7.88 -18.86 17.54
CA VAL A 254 6.92 -19.53 18.43
C VAL A 254 5.49 -19.44 17.89
N PHE A 255 5.09 -18.30 17.33
CA PHE A 255 3.74 -18.09 16.80
C PHE A 255 3.44 -18.93 15.56
N THR A 256 4.47 -19.29 14.77
CA THR A 256 4.30 -20.01 13.50
C THR A 256 4.58 -21.51 13.60
N CYS A 257 5.51 -21.96 14.44
CA CYS A 257 5.90 -23.37 14.56
C CYS A 257 4.94 -24.20 15.42
N ASP A 258 4.84 -25.50 15.14
CA ASP A 258 4.05 -26.43 15.95
C ASP A 258 4.61 -26.61 17.36
N ARG A 259 3.74 -26.89 18.32
CA ARG A 259 4.08 -27.00 19.74
C ARG A 259 5.16 -28.06 20.01
N SER A 260 5.12 -29.18 19.27
CA SER A 260 6.03 -30.33 19.43
C SER A 260 7.50 -29.95 19.29
N VAL A 261 7.82 -29.01 18.39
CA VAL A 261 9.21 -28.59 18.10
C VAL A 261 9.67 -27.38 18.93
N LEU A 262 8.77 -26.76 19.72
CA LEU A 262 9.08 -25.49 20.40
C LEU A 262 10.18 -25.61 21.47
N ASN A 263 10.33 -26.78 22.11
CA ASN A 263 11.43 -27.01 23.05
C ASN A 263 12.79 -26.84 22.36
N GLU A 264 13.00 -27.54 21.26
CA GLU A 264 14.25 -27.54 20.50
C GLU A 264 14.54 -26.18 19.86
N ILE A 265 13.49 -25.53 19.35
CA ILE A 265 13.59 -24.18 18.80
C ILE A 265 14.02 -23.19 19.89
N CYS A 266 13.37 -23.20 21.05
CA CYS A 266 13.72 -22.32 22.16
C CYS A 266 15.19 -22.51 22.55
N ASP A 267 15.67 -23.74 22.62
CA ASP A 267 17.06 -24.03 22.97
C ASP A 267 18.05 -23.52 21.91
N ARG A 268 17.73 -23.65 20.61
CA ARG A 268 18.55 -23.07 19.51
C ARG A 268 18.57 -21.55 19.53
N HIS A 269 17.49 -20.92 19.97
CA HIS A 269 17.37 -19.46 20.11
C HIS A 269 17.92 -18.93 21.44
N GLY A 270 18.49 -19.79 22.30
CA GLY A 270 19.06 -19.38 23.59
C GLY A 270 18.02 -18.94 24.62
N ILE A 271 16.78 -19.40 24.47
CA ILE A 271 15.67 -19.05 25.37
C ILE A 271 15.78 -19.83 26.67
N ILE A 272 15.83 -19.12 27.81
CA ILE A 272 16.09 -19.72 29.12
C ILE A 272 14.93 -20.61 29.59
N GLN A 273 15.23 -21.53 30.51
CA GLN A 273 14.22 -22.23 31.30
C GLN A 273 13.75 -21.35 32.46
N VAL A 274 12.51 -21.52 32.88
CA VAL A 274 11.90 -20.76 33.98
C VAL A 274 11.49 -21.70 35.11
N GLY A 275 11.44 -21.18 36.35
CA GLY A 275 11.04 -21.97 37.52
C GLY A 275 9.54 -22.25 37.64
N VAL A 276 8.72 -21.72 36.73
CA VAL A 276 7.29 -21.99 36.65
C VAL A 276 7.08 -23.31 35.93
N SER A 277 6.24 -24.21 36.44
CA SER A 277 5.95 -25.49 35.79
C SER A 277 5.17 -25.28 34.49
N ASN A 278 5.50 -26.06 33.46
CA ASN A 278 4.73 -26.11 32.22
C ASN A 278 3.41 -26.85 32.47
N GLU A 279 2.29 -26.13 32.41
CA GLU A 279 0.92 -26.63 32.53
C GLU A 279 0.12 -26.45 31.23
N ASP A 280 0.78 -26.11 30.12
CA ASP A 280 0.11 -26.00 28.84
C ASP A 280 -0.44 -27.38 28.43
N ILE A 281 -1.62 -27.41 27.82
CA ILE A 281 -2.25 -28.65 27.35
C ILE A 281 -1.33 -29.31 26.31
N GLU A 282 -0.93 -30.55 26.57
CA GLU A 282 -0.26 -31.39 25.58
C GLU A 282 -1.28 -31.74 24.50
N ASP A 283 -0.88 -31.63 23.23
CA ASP A 283 -1.68 -32.18 22.16
C ASP A 283 -1.49 -33.70 22.26
N ASP A 284 -2.51 -34.43 22.72
CA ASP A 284 -2.44 -35.90 22.81
C ASP A 284 -2.03 -36.46 21.44
N GLU A 285 -0.85 -37.07 21.38
CA GLU A 285 -0.36 -37.81 20.21
C GLU A 285 -1.18 -39.10 20.07
N GLU A 286 -2.27 -39.04 19.31
CA GLU A 286 -2.65 -40.14 18.44
C GLU A 286 -2.64 -39.63 16.99
N GLU A 287 -1.45 -39.30 16.49
CA GLU A 287 -1.22 -39.35 15.04
C GLU A 287 -0.39 -40.60 14.77
N GLN A 288 -1.03 -41.53 14.07
CA GLN A 288 -0.41 -42.74 13.55
C GLN A 288 0.78 -42.35 12.68
N ASP A 289 1.95 -42.85 13.08
CA ASP A 289 3.11 -42.96 12.21
C ASP A 289 2.67 -43.67 10.89
N ASP A 290 2.95 -43.01 9.76
CA ASP A 290 2.95 -43.51 8.38
C ASP A 290 1.61 -43.75 7.62
N SER A 291 0.60 -42.89 7.74
CA SER A 291 -0.46 -42.82 6.68
C SER A 291 -1.08 -41.46 6.33
N ASP A 292 -0.61 -40.33 6.90
CA ASP A 292 -1.24 -39.01 6.65
C ASP A 292 -0.60 -38.17 5.54
N PHE A 293 0.44 -38.68 4.86
CA PHE A 293 1.00 -38.02 3.67
C PHE A 293 0.10 -38.11 2.42
N GLU A 294 -0.96 -38.94 2.41
CA GLU A 294 -1.88 -39.05 1.26
C GLU A 294 -3.14 -38.17 1.39
N GLU A 295 -3.63 -37.85 2.60
CA GLU A 295 -4.81 -36.98 2.76
C GLU A 295 -4.48 -35.49 2.65
N GLU A 296 -3.30 -35.05 3.09
CA GLU A 296 -2.87 -33.66 2.89
C GLU A 296 -2.53 -33.40 1.40
N HIS A 297 -1.97 -34.38 0.70
CA HIS A 297 -1.74 -34.28 -0.74
C HIS A 297 -3.03 -34.29 -1.56
N GLY A 298 -4.03 -35.10 -1.20
CA GLY A 298 -5.33 -35.10 -1.91
C GLY A 298 -6.03 -33.75 -1.86
N GLN A 299 -6.06 -33.12 -0.68
CA GLN A 299 -6.70 -31.81 -0.49
C GLN A 299 -5.86 -30.66 -1.06
N ILE A 300 -4.52 -30.73 -0.97
CA ILE A 300 -3.64 -29.74 -1.61
C ILE A 300 -3.70 -29.88 -3.13
N GLN A 301 -3.87 -31.09 -3.68
CA GLN A 301 -3.89 -31.34 -5.12
C GLN A 301 -5.25 -31.00 -5.75
N GLU A 302 -6.37 -31.24 -5.05
CA GLU A 302 -7.68 -30.67 -5.43
C GLU A 302 -7.67 -29.14 -5.32
N GLN A 303 -7.09 -28.55 -4.27
CA GLN A 303 -7.02 -27.09 -4.11
C GLN A 303 -6.04 -26.42 -5.08
N LEU A 304 -4.94 -27.08 -5.45
CA LEU A 304 -4.04 -26.62 -6.50
C LEU A 304 -4.71 -26.75 -7.86
N GLN A 305 -5.47 -27.81 -8.13
CA GLN A 305 -6.24 -27.92 -9.36
C GLN A 305 -7.37 -26.90 -9.44
N GLU A 306 -8.08 -26.61 -8.33
CA GLU A 306 -9.09 -25.55 -8.28
C GLU A 306 -8.45 -24.17 -8.42
N GLN A 307 -7.29 -23.90 -7.78
CA GLN A 307 -6.57 -22.64 -7.95
C GLN A 307 -5.93 -22.48 -9.33
N GLU A 308 -5.42 -23.55 -9.92
CA GLU A 308 -4.92 -23.55 -11.30
C GLU A 308 -6.08 -23.36 -12.27
N GLN A 309 -7.24 -23.99 -12.04
CA GLN A 309 -8.43 -23.75 -12.85
C GLN A 309 -9.00 -22.34 -12.67
N GLU A 310 -9.03 -21.78 -11.46
CA GLU A 310 -9.47 -20.41 -11.20
C GLU A 310 -8.48 -19.40 -11.79
N GLN A 311 -7.17 -19.62 -11.66
CA GLN A 311 -6.15 -18.77 -12.28
C GLN A 311 -6.13 -18.91 -13.80
N GLU A 312 -6.32 -20.10 -14.35
CA GLU A 312 -6.46 -20.31 -15.79
C GLU A 312 -7.75 -19.66 -16.31
N GLN A 313 -8.85 -19.74 -15.57
CA GLN A 313 -10.10 -19.07 -15.91
C GLN A 313 -9.97 -17.54 -15.82
N GLU A 314 -9.34 -16.99 -14.78
CA GLU A 314 -9.07 -15.55 -14.66
C GLU A 314 -8.11 -15.08 -15.76
N GLN A 315 -7.01 -15.80 -16.02
CA GLN A 315 -6.08 -15.46 -17.09
C GLN A 315 -6.69 -15.65 -18.49
N GLU A 316 -7.58 -16.63 -18.69
CA GLU A 316 -8.31 -16.78 -19.94
C GLU A 316 -9.37 -15.69 -20.09
N GLN A 317 -10.02 -15.28 -19.00
CA GLN A 317 -10.99 -14.19 -18.99
C GLN A 317 -10.32 -12.83 -19.22
N GLU A 318 -9.16 -12.58 -18.62
CA GLU A 318 -8.31 -11.42 -18.90
C GLU A 318 -7.78 -11.45 -20.33
N ARG A 319 -7.24 -12.57 -20.82
CA ARG A 319 -6.81 -12.71 -22.22
C ARG A 319 -7.95 -12.51 -23.20
N ARG A 320 -9.16 -13.01 -22.89
CA ARG A 320 -10.37 -12.76 -23.70
C ARG A 320 -10.78 -11.31 -23.63
N GLN A 321 -10.77 -10.67 -22.46
CA GLN A 321 -11.07 -9.24 -22.33
C GLN A 321 -10.06 -8.38 -23.09
N GLU A 322 -8.77 -8.71 -23.00
CA GLU A 322 -7.70 -8.00 -23.71
C GLU A 322 -7.80 -8.22 -25.22
N GLN A 323 -8.11 -9.44 -25.68
CA GLN A 323 -8.41 -9.70 -27.10
C GLN A 323 -9.65 -8.94 -27.56
N LEU A 324 -10.71 -8.87 -26.76
CA LEU A 324 -11.92 -8.10 -27.07
C LEU A 324 -11.63 -6.60 -27.12
N LEU A 325 -10.81 -6.08 -26.20
CA LEU A 325 -10.34 -4.69 -26.19
C LEU A 325 -9.52 -4.38 -27.44
N ARG A 326 -8.57 -5.26 -27.81
CA ARG A 326 -7.77 -5.13 -29.03
C ARG A 326 -8.64 -5.18 -30.29
N LEU A 327 -9.62 -6.08 -30.34
CA LEU A 327 -10.55 -6.16 -31.46
C LEU A 327 -11.41 -4.89 -31.56
N ASN A 328 -11.96 -4.42 -30.43
CA ASN A 328 -12.80 -3.23 -30.34
C ASN A 328 -12.02 -1.96 -30.71
N ASN A 329 -10.76 -1.84 -30.29
CA ASN A 329 -9.89 -0.72 -30.68
C ASN A 329 -9.55 -0.76 -32.17
N ARG A 330 -9.34 -1.95 -32.76
CA ARG A 330 -9.14 -2.08 -34.21
C ARG A 330 -10.40 -1.72 -35.00
N THR A 331 -11.58 -2.12 -34.53
CA THR A 331 -12.86 -1.72 -35.13
C THR A 331 -13.09 -0.21 -35.00
N TYR A 332 -12.62 0.41 -33.91
CA TYR A 332 -12.65 1.86 -33.73
C TYR A 332 -11.73 2.61 -34.67
N GLY A 333 -10.51 2.11 -34.89
CA GLY A 333 -9.63 2.65 -35.91
C GLY A 333 -10.29 2.68 -37.30
N VAL A 334 -10.92 1.56 -37.72
CA VAL A 334 -11.64 1.49 -39.01
C VAL A 334 -12.84 2.45 -39.06
N LEU A 335 -13.54 2.67 -37.95
CA LEU A 335 -14.61 3.65 -37.87
C LEU A 335 -14.06 5.07 -38.03
N LEU A 336 -12.97 5.43 -37.33
CA LEU A 336 -12.34 6.74 -37.42
C LEU A 336 -11.80 7.01 -38.84
N GLU A 337 -11.20 6.02 -39.50
CA GLU A 337 -10.78 6.14 -40.90
C GLU A 337 -11.97 6.46 -41.84
N ARG A 338 -13.12 5.81 -41.64
CA ARG A 338 -14.34 6.10 -42.40
C ARG A 338 -14.89 7.49 -42.11
N VAL A 339 -14.81 7.92 -40.85
CA VAL A 339 -15.21 9.27 -40.42
C VAL A 339 -14.34 10.33 -41.08
N VAL A 340 -13.02 10.14 -41.12
CA VAL A 340 -12.08 11.02 -41.81
C VAL A 340 -12.38 11.06 -43.31
N ALA A 341 -12.54 9.90 -43.95
CA ALA A 341 -12.88 9.85 -45.38
C ALA A 341 -14.21 10.55 -45.69
N ALA A 342 -15.24 10.36 -44.86
CA ALA A 342 -16.53 11.03 -45.02
C ALA A 342 -16.43 12.55 -44.81
N ALA A 343 -15.61 13.00 -43.85
CA ALA A 343 -15.37 14.42 -43.60
C ALA A 343 -14.62 15.09 -44.76
N GLN A 344 -13.64 14.40 -45.35
CA GLN A 344 -12.89 14.88 -46.51
C GLN A 344 -13.76 15.00 -47.77
N SER A 345 -14.77 14.14 -47.92
CA SER A 345 -15.71 14.19 -49.03
C SER A 345 -16.94 15.09 -48.79
N ALA A 346 -17.16 15.53 -47.55
CA ALA A 346 -18.33 16.32 -47.20
C ALA A 346 -18.16 17.79 -47.63
N THR A 347 -19.12 18.28 -48.39
CA THR A 347 -19.16 19.66 -48.90
C THR A 347 -19.86 20.58 -47.92
N PHE A 348 -19.25 21.72 -47.59
CA PHE A 348 -19.88 22.75 -46.77
C PHE A 348 -21.05 23.41 -47.54
N PRO A 349 -22.23 23.63 -46.92
CA PRO A 349 -23.35 24.25 -47.62
C PRO A 349 -23.02 25.71 -48.00
N SER A 350 -23.04 26.02 -49.30
CA SER A 350 -23.07 27.41 -49.76
C SER A 350 -24.49 27.97 -49.57
N GLN A 351 -24.62 29.08 -48.83
CA GLN A 351 -25.86 29.76 -48.42
C GLN A 351 -27.16 29.31 -49.10
N GLY A 352 -27.97 28.53 -48.37
CA GLY A 352 -29.30 28.06 -48.73
C GLY A 352 -29.92 27.23 -47.61
N SER A 353 -31.20 26.88 -47.72
CA SER A 353 -31.91 26.03 -46.73
C SER A 353 -31.16 24.72 -46.51
N PHE A 354 -30.70 24.49 -45.28
CA PHE A 354 -29.88 23.33 -44.90
C PHE A 354 -30.70 22.03 -45.03
N ASP A 355 -30.36 21.18 -46.00
CA ASP A 355 -30.93 19.85 -46.17
C ASP A 355 -29.97 18.79 -45.61
N MET A 356 -30.40 18.11 -44.54
CA MET A 356 -29.65 17.03 -43.89
C MET A 356 -29.45 15.79 -44.78
N SER A 357 -30.12 15.74 -45.94
CA SER A 357 -30.01 14.66 -46.92
C SER A 357 -28.59 14.57 -47.51
N ASP A 358 -27.90 15.69 -47.69
CA ASP A 358 -26.55 15.71 -48.29
C ASP A 358 -25.49 15.12 -47.35
N LEU A 359 -25.60 15.35 -46.04
CA LEU A 359 -24.75 14.69 -45.03
C LEU A 359 -25.00 13.19 -44.98
N ARG A 360 -26.27 12.78 -45.09
CA ARG A 360 -26.66 11.36 -45.14
C ARG A 360 -26.13 10.66 -46.38
N ASN A 361 -26.09 11.35 -47.53
CA ASN A 361 -25.61 10.81 -48.80
C ASN A 361 -24.07 10.71 -48.87
N ASN A 362 -23.35 11.48 -48.05
CA ASN A 362 -21.88 11.42 -47.92
C ASN A 362 -21.38 10.33 -46.95
N LEU A 363 -22.28 9.62 -46.26
CA LEU A 363 -21.91 8.40 -45.52
C LEU A 363 -21.65 7.26 -46.52
N PRO A 364 -20.58 6.47 -46.36
CA PRO A 364 -20.20 5.44 -47.32
C PRO A 364 -21.31 4.39 -47.46
N GLY A 365 -22.02 4.46 -48.59
CA GLY A 365 -23.11 3.54 -48.94
C GLY A 365 -22.60 2.40 -49.81
N GLN A 366 -22.55 1.19 -49.24
CA GLN A 366 -23.10 -0.06 -49.80
C GLN A 366 -22.57 -1.28 -49.05
N LEU A 367 -23.43 -1.93 -48.28
CA LEU A 367 -23.68 -3.35 -48.46
C LEU A 367 -25.20 -3.57 -48.47
N SER A 368 -25.59 -4.47 -49.35
CA SER A 368 -26.92 -4.88 -49.76
C SER A 368 -27.75 -5.54 -48.67
N ASP A 369 -29.07 -5.35 -48.84
CA ASP A 369 -30.17 -6.21 -48.42
C ASP A 369 -30.53 -6.31 -46.91
N ASP A 370 -31.71 -5.75 -46.62
CA ASP A 370 -32.73 -6.26 -45.67
C ASP A 370 -32.54 -6.20 -44.15
N THR A 371 -31.79 -5.24 -43.59
CA THR A 371 -31.71 -5.11 -42.12
C THR A 371 -31.78 -3.67 -41.61
N LEU A 372 -32.86 -2.97 -41.94
CA LEU A 372 -33.25 -1.74 -41.22
C LEU A 372 -34.43 -2.05 -40.28
N GLU A 373 -34.20 -2.92 -39.30
CA GLU A 373 -35.08 -3.02 -38.14
C GLU A 373 -34.44 -2.35 -36.93
N SER A 374 -35.21 -1.40 -36.39
CA SER A 374 -35.34 -1.08 -34.97
C SER A 374 -34.07 -0.84 -34.15
N PHE A 375 -33.99 0.38 -33.62
CA PHE A 375 -33.15 0.75 -32.48
C PHE A 375 -33.68 0.09 -31.19
N ASP A 376 -33.75 -1.23 -31.16
CA ASP A 376 -33.75 -2.10 -29.97
C ASP A 376 -33.94 -3.56 -30.42
N GLY A 377 -33.06 -4.46 -29.97
CA GLY A 377 -33.26 -5.92 -30.07
C GLY A 377 -32.46 -6.69 -31.13
N LEU A 378 -31.60 -7.60 -30.65
CA LEU A 378 -31.14 -8.88 -31.26
C LEU A 378 -30.87 -9.01 -32.77
N GLY A 379 -29.57 -8.94 -33.14
CA GLY A 379 -28.96 -9.76 -34.19
C GLY A 379 -28.49 -9.05 -35.46
N ILE A 380 -27.23 -8.56 -35.49
CA ILE A 380 -26.33 -8.36 -36.67
C ILE A 380 -24.90 -8.06 -36.15
N VAL A 381 -23.89 -8.45 -36.95
CA VAL A 381 -22.47 -8.72 -36.63
C VAL A 381 -21.53 -7.50 -36.81
N THR A 382 -22.00 -6.27 -36.65
CA THR A 382 -21.13 -5.06 -36.60
C THR A 382 -21.41 -4.21 -35.37
N ARG A 383 -21.70 -4.89 -34.26
CA ARG A 383 -22.04 -4.23 -33.00
C ARG A 383 -20.74 -3.71 -32.35
N PHE A 384 -20.60 -2.39 -32.33
CA PHE A 384 -19.66 -1.64 -31.51
C PHE A 384 -19.94 -1.88 -30.02
N ARG A 385 -19.66 -3.09 -29.51
CA ARG A 385 -19.83 -3.43 -28.10
C ARG A 385 -18.57 -3.03 -27.35
N SER A 386 -18.43 -1.74 -27.03
CA SER A 386 -17.71 -1.44 -25.79
C SER A 386 -18.54 -1.96 -24.61
N ALA A 387 -17.84 -2.54 -23.63
CA ALA A 387 -18.42 -3.19 -22.46
C ALA A 387 -19.18 -2.22 -21.54
N ASN A 388 -19.04 -0.92 -21.76
CA ASN A 388 -19.60 0.13 -20.91
C ASN A 388 -20.27 1.22 -21.77
N GLN A 389 -21.51 1.58 -21.45
CA GLN A 389 -22.26 2.63 -22.15
C GLN A 389 -21.51 3.97 -22.14
N LEU A 390 -20.87 4.30 -21.01
CA LEU A 390 -20.07 5.51 -20.87
C LEU A 390 -18.87 5.55 -21.83
N GLU A 391 -18.21 4.41 -22.05
CA GLU A 391 -17.05 4.33 -22.95
C GLU A 391 -17.50 4.43 -24.42
N ARG A 392 -18.66 3.86 -24.78
CA ARG A 392 -19.28 4.07 -26.10
C ARG A 392 -19.59 5.54 -26.35
N ASP A 393 -20.24 6.21 -25.41
CA ASP A 393 -20.64 7.61 -25.57
C ASP A 393 -19.41 8.52 -25.72
N LYS A 394 -18.33 8.23 -24.99
CA LYS A 394 -17.03 8.92 -25.16
C LYS A 394 -16.41 8.68 -26.54
N LYS A 395 -16.39 7.43 -27.01
CA LYS A 395 -15.84 7.07 -28.33
C LYS A 395 -16.66 7.66 -29.48
N VAL A 396 -17.98 7.70 -29.35
CA VAL A 396 -18.86 8.37 -30.33
C VAL A 396 -18.64 9.89 -30.30
N GLY A 397 -18.55 10.49 -29.12
CA GLY A 397 -18.24 11.91 -28.97
C GLY A 397 -16.92 12.31 -29.63
N ALA A 398 -15.84 11.56 -29.35
CA ALA A 398 -14.53 11.81 -29.95
C ALA A 398 -14.52 11.63 -31.48
N ALA A 399 -15.27 10.64 -32.02
CA ALA A 399 -15.41 10.47 -33.46
C ALA A 399 -16.17 11.65 -34.12
N GLY A 400 -17.18 12.19 -33.45
CA GLY A 400 -17.89 13.40 -33.91
C GLY A 400 -16.98 14.63 -33.91
N GLU A 401 -16.15 14.80 -32.87
CA GLU A 401 -15.15 15.86 -32.82
C GLU A 401 -14.11 15.73 -33.96
N LEU A 402 -13.65 14.52 -34.25
CA LEU A 402 -12.72 14.24 -35.35
C LEU A 402 -13.34 14.57 -36.72
N PHE A 403 -14.61 14.24 -36.95
CA PHE A 403 -15.31 14.58 -38.19
C PHE A 403 -15.32 16.09 -38.43
N VAL A 404 -15.67 16.87 -37.41
CA VAL A 404 -15.73 18.34 -37.51
C VAL A 404 -14.34 18.93 -37.73
N PHE A 405 -13.33 18.43 -37.02
CA PHE A 405 -11.95 18.86 -37.20
C PHE A 405 -11.46 18.65 -38.64
N GLU A 406 -11.66 17.44 -39.18
CA GLU A 406 -11.21 17.10 -40.52
C GLU A 406 -11.98 17.91 -41.58
N LEU A 407 -13.30 18.06 -41.43
CA LEU A 407 -14.14 18.87 -42.31
C LEU A 407 -13.74 20.35 -42.33
N LEU A 408 -13.36 20.92 -41.18
CA LEU A 408 -12.90 22.31 -41.12
C LEU A 408 -11.49 22.48 -41.71
N SER A 409 -10.66 21.45 -41.59
CA SER A 409 -9.29 21.45 -42.13
C SER A 409 -9.27 21.44 -43.66
N THR A 410 -10.26 20.84 -44.32
CA THR A 410 -10.37 20.83 -45.79
C THR A 410 -10.83 22.17 -46.39
N LEU A 411 -11.26 23.14 -45.58
CA LEU A 411 -11.76 24.44 -46.06
C LEU A 411 -10.68 25.52 -46.21
N GLU A 412 -9.41 25.21 -45.89
CA GLU A 412 -8.26 26.12 -46.00
C GLU A 412 -8.55 27.58 -45.60
N LEU A 413 -9.22 27.77 -44.44
CA LEU A 413 -9.66 29.10 -44.00
C LEU A 413 -8.46 30.04 -43.75
N PRO A 414 -8.51 31.32 -44.17
CA PRO A 414 -7.41 32.26 -44.00
C PRO A 414 -7.12 32.50 -42.51
N LEU A 415 -5.91 32.13 -42.09
CA LEU A 415 -5.41 32.26 -40.72
C LEU A 415 -5.42 33.71 -40.24
N GLY A 416 -6.41 34.05 -39.42
CA GLY A 416 -6.46 35.26 -38.63
C GLY A 416 -7.33 35.03 -37.40
N VAL A 417 -6.70 34.84 -36.24
CA VAL A 417 -7.31 34.66 -34.91
C VAL A 417 -7.77 33.23 -34.58
N ALA A 418 -6.80 32.34 -34.27
CA ALA A 418 -6.93 31.40 -33.16
C ALA A 418 -5.56 30.80 -32.82
N GLU A 419 -5.10 31.06 -31.61
CA GLU A 419 -3.87 30.53 -31.05
C GLU A 419 -3.92 29.00 -30.86
N ARG A 420 -2.79 28.36 -31.21
CA ARG A 420 -2.25 27.09 -30.68
C ARG A 420 -3.00 25.78 -30.97
N PRO A 421 -2.35 24.81 -31.66
CA PRO A 421 -2.80 23.41 -31.75
C PRO A 421 -2.77 22.60 -30.45
N GLN A 422 -2.55 23.22 -29.28
CA GLN A 422 -2.22 22.49 -28.03
C GLN A 422 -3.40 22.25 -27.10
N THR A 423 -4.55 22.90 -27.31
CA THR A 423 -5.70 22.80 -26.40
C THR A 423 -6.67 21.65 -26.70
N TRP A 424 -6.66 21.11 -27.93
CA TRP A 424 -7.56 20.04 -28.36
C TRP A 424 -6.89 18.67 -28.54
N PHE A 425 -5.56 18.63 -28.63
CA PHE A 425 -4.76 17.38 -28.64
C PHE A 425 -4.90 16.55 -27.36
N THR A 426 -5.40 17.13 -26.28
CA THR A 426 -5.55 16.50 -24.96
C THR A 426 -6.78 15.60 -24.83
N THR A 427 -7.79 15.73 -25.71
CA THR A 427 -9.00 14.89 -25.65
C THR A 427 -8.82 13.57 -26.39
N ILE A 428 -8.11 13.58 -27.53
CA ILE A 428 -7.94 12.39 -28.40
C ILE A 428 -6.94 11.37 -27.81
N LEU A 429 -5.92 11.82 -27.07
CA LEU A 429 -4.93 10.93 -26.43
C LEU A 429 -5.40 10.32 -25.09
N LYS A 430 -6.55 10.72 -24.55
CA LYS A 430 -7.08 10.18 -23.28
C LYS A 430 -7.99 8.95 -23.44
N ALA A 431 -8.24 8.49 -24.67
CA ALA A 431 -9.18 7.41 -24.97
C ALA A 431 -8.58 6.24 -25.79
N SER A 432 -7.26 6.19 -25.97
CA SER A 432 -6.55 5.10 -26.67
C SER A 432 -6.08 4.01 -25.72
#